data_AF-A0A942K3H8-F1
#
_entry.id   AF-A0A942K3H8-F1
#
_cell.length_a   1.000
_cell.length_b   1.000
_cell.length_c   1.000
_cell.angle_alpha   90.00
_cell.angle_beta   90.00
_cell.angle_gamma   90.00
#
_symmetry.space_group_name_H-M   'P 1'
#
loop_
_entity.id
_entity.type
_entity.pdbx_description
1 polymer ?
#
loop_
_entity_poly.entity_id
_entity_poly.type
_entity_poly.pdbx_seq_one_letter_code
_entity_poly.pdbx_strand_id
1 'polypeptide(L)'
;MPAHYQRLKLPIGIQTFREIREEGYYYVDKTPYVAQLAHSGKYYFLSRPRRFGKSLFLDTLAEAFEGNRALFEGLHLEQHWDWDKRFPVMRISFG
;
A
#
# COMPACT_ATOMS: atom_id res chain seq x y z
N MET A 1 16.07 -20.35 24.88
CA MET A 1 16.66 -19.11 24.34
C MET A 1 15.55 -18.35 23.64
N PRO A 2 15.15 -17.13 24.07
CA PRO A 2 14.19 -16.37 23.29
C PRO A 2 14.87 -15.96 21.98
N ALA A 3 14.17 -16.14 20.85
CA ALA A 3 14.65 -15.66 19.56
C ALA A 3 14.88 -14.15 19.64
N HIS A 4 16.08 -13.68 19.29
CA HIS A 4 16.35 -12.26 19.14
C HIS A 4 15.56 -11.73 17.95
N TYR A 5 14.35 -11.23 18.19
CA TYR A 5 13.55 -10.60 17.15
C TYR A 5 14.23 -9.31 16.72
N GLN A 6 14.77 -9.28 15.51
CA GLN A 6 15.33 -8.06 14.95
C GLN A 6 14.17 -7.09 14.71
N ARG A 7 14.17 -5.97 15.43
CA ARG A 7 13.14 -4.94 15.27
C ARG A 7 13.35 -4.23 13.94
N LEU A 8 12.31 -4.17 13.13
CA LEU A 8 12.29 -3.36 11.92
C LEU A 8 12.26 -1.86 12.27
N LYS A 9 12.59 -1.02 11.30
CA LYS A 9 12.51 0.44 11.45
C LYS A 9 11.04 0.90 11.33
N LEU A 10 10.67 1.95 12.05
CA LEU A 10 9.37 2.61 11.85
C LEU A 10 9.44 3.53 10.61
N PRO A 11 8.42 3.55 9.74
CA PRO A 11 8.41 4.35 8.51
C PRO A 11 8.04 5.81 8.80
N ILE A 12 8.87 6.52 9.59
CA ILE A 12 8.58 7.91 9.98
C ILE A 12 8.86 8.85 8.81
N GLY A 13 7.82 9.51 8.31
CA GLY A 13 7.94 10.47 7.21
C GLY A 13 7.95 9.83 5.81
N ILE A 14 8.03 8.50 5.73
CA ILE A 14 8.00 7.74 4.49
C ILE A 14 6.55 7.59 4.02
N GLN A 15 6.29 7.91 2.76
CA GLN A 15 4.97 7.80 2.14
C GLN A 15 4.95 6.88 0.91
N THR A 16 6.11 6.33 0.56
CA THR A 16 6.28 5.43 -0.57
C THR A 16 6.11 4.00 -0.08
N PHE A 17 5.14 3.28 -0.63
CA PHE A 17 4.89 1.88 -0.31
C PHE A 17 6.09 1.02 -0.69
N ARG A 18 6.65 1.23 -1.88
CA ARG A 18 7.86 0.55 -2.34
C ARG A 18 9.01 0.62 -1.35
N GLU A 19 9.37 1.82 -0.92
CA GLU A 19 10.46 2.06 0.05
C GLU A 19 10.21 1.31 1.37
N ILE A 20 8.97 1.34 1.88
CA ILE A 20 8.59 0.59 3.08
C ILE A 20 8.82 -0.91 2.92
N ARG A 21 8.47 -1.47 1.75
CA ARG A 21 8.57 -2.91 1.47
C ARG A 21 10.01 -3.35 1.22
N GLU A 22 10.74 -2.63 0.38
CA GLU A 22 12.10 -2.99 -0.05
C GLU A 22 13.15 -2.73 1.04
N GLU A 23 13.00 -1.68 1.86
CA GLU A 23 13.95 -1.37 2.95
C GLU A 23 13.61 -2.04 4.29
N GLY A 24 12.57 -2.87 4.33
CA GLY A 24 12.21 -3.64 5.53
C GLY A 24 11.71 -2.78 6.69
N TYR A 25 10.84 -1.80 6.42
CA TYR A 25 10.15 -1.05 7.47
C TYR A 25 8.92 -1.81 7.96
N TYR A 26 8.45 -1.47 9.17
CA TYR A 26 7.13 -1.91 9.61
C TYR A 26 6.04 -1.37 8.69
N TYR A 27 5.20 -2.27 8.17
CA TYR A 27 3.99 -1.94 7.43
C TYR A 27 2.79 -2.60 8.10
N VAL A 28 1.72 -1.82 8.31
CA VAL A 28 0.43 -2.37 8.75
C VAL A 28 -0.36 -2.70 7.50
N ASP A 29 -0.68 -3.98 7.30
CA ASP A 29 -1.40 -4.40 6.10
C ASP A 29 -2.78 -3.74 6.02
N LYS A 30 -2.95 -2.87 5.03
CA LYS A 30 -4.20 -2.21 4.65
C LYS A 30 -4.70 -2.65 3.28
N THR A 31 -4.03 -3.62 2.67
CA THR A 31 -4.35 -4.09 1.34
C THR A 31 -5.72 -4.80 1.20
N PRO A 32 -6.36 -5.38 2.25
CA PRO A 32 -7.75 -5.83 2.11
C PRO A 32 -8.71 -4.73 1.64
N TYR A 33 -8.46 -3.48 2.04
CA TYR A 33 -9.26 -2.34 1.59
C TYR A 33 -9.04 -2.04 0.11
N VAL A 34 -7.86 -2.28 -0.46
CA VAL A 34 -7.62 -2.09 -1.89
C VAL A 34 -8.50 -3.04 -2.70
N ALA A 35 -8.53 -4.32 -2.35
CA ALA A 35 -9.40 -5.31 -2.99
C ALA A 35 -10.88 -4.92 -2.87
N GLN A 36 -11.33 -4.48 -1.69
CA GLN A 36 -12.70 -4.03 -1.49
C GLN A 36 -13.02 -2.82 -2.38
N LEU A 37 -12.19 -1.77 -2.34
CA LEU A 37 -12.43 -0.52 -3.05
C LEU A 37 -12.50 -0.73 -4.57
N ALA A 38 -11.66 -1.61 -5.12
CA ALA A 38 -11.64 -1.92 -6.55
C ALA A 38 -12.96 -2.56 -7.05
N HIS A 39 -13.70 -3.27 -6.19
CA HIS A 39 -14.91 -3.99 -6.59
C HIS A 39 -16.22 -3.29 -6.16
N SER A 40 -16.19 -2.45 -5.11
CA SER A 40 -17.44 -1.98 -4.48
C SER A 40 -17.95 -0.60 -4.92
N GLY A 41 -17.19 0.20 -5.67
CA GLY A 41 -17.54 1.61 -5.80
C GLY A 41 -16.92 2.33 -6.99
N LYS A 42 -17.51 3.49 -7.31
CA LYS A 42 -17.12 4.33 -8.46
C LYS A 42 -16.22 5.50 -8.04
N TYR A 43 -16.51 6.11 -6.90
CA TYR A 43 -15.78 7.27 -6.39
C TYR A 43 -15.59 7.15 -4.88
N TYR A 44 -14.39 7.45 -4.40
CA TYR A 44 -14.04 7.39 -2.98
C TYR A 44 -13.43 8.70 -2.51
N PHE A 45 -13.87 9.15 -1.34
CA PHE A 45 -13.31 10.30 -0.66
C PHE A 45 -12.59 9.85 0.62
N LEU A 46 -11.27 10.00 0.65
CA LEU A 46 -10.44 9.64 1.80
C LEU A 46 -10.38 10.84 2.78
N SER A 47 -11.37 10.98 3.66
CA SER A 47 -11.47 12.05 4.65
C SER A 47 -10.81 11.70 5.98
N ARG A 48 -9.68 12.34 6.35
CA ARG A 48 -9.06 12.26 7.70
C ARG A 48 -8.07 13.42 7.96
N PRO A 49 -7.64 13.68 9.21
CA PRO A 49 -6.59 14.67 9.54
C PRO A 49 -5.21 14.41 8.90
N ARG A 50 -4.32 15.40 8.94
CA ARG A 50 -2.93 15.32 8.43
C ARG A 50 -2.18 14.16 9.11
N ARG A 51 -1.33 13.43 8.37
CA ARG A 51 -0.51 12.29 8.83
C ARG A 51 -1.24 10.97 9.18
N PHE A 52 -2.50 10.82 8.77
CA PHE A 52 -3.26 9.56 8.91
C PHE A 52 -3.00 8.51 7.79
N GLY A 53 -1.82 8.52 7.17
CA GLY A 53 -1.44 7.47 6.20
C GLY A 53 -2.16 7.50 4.84
N LYS A 54 -2.90 8.57 4.51
CA LYS A 54 -3.61 8.67 3.22
C LYS A 54 -2.68 8.62 2.01
N SER A 55 -1.57 9.37 2.04
CA SER A 55 -0.60 9.37 0.94
C SER A 55 -0.02 7.97 0.72
N LEU A 56 0.37 7.29 1.80
CA LEU A 56 0.88 5.92 1.74
C LEU A 56 -0.17 4.94 1.17
N PHE A 57 -1.43 5.10 1.56
CA PHE A 57 -2.49 4.24 1.04
C PHE A 57 -2.78 4.50 -0.45
N LEU A 58 -2.77 5.76 -0.90
CA LEU A 58 -2.86 6.10 -2.33
C LEU A 58 -1.67 5.54 -3.11
N ASP A 59 -0.48 5.56 -2.53
CA ASP A 59 0.72 4.97 -3.12
C ASP A 59 0.60 3.44 -3.23
N THR A 60 0.11 2.79 -2.16
CA THR A 60 -0.20 1.36 -2.15
C THR A 60 -1.22 0.99 -3.24
N LEU A 61 -2.27 1.80 -3.41
CA LEU A 61 -3.27 1.62 -4.47
C LEU A 61 -2.62 1.69 -5.85
N ALA A 62 -1.79 2.72 -6.10
CA ALA A 62 -1.11 2.87 -7.38
C ALA A 62 -0.25 1.65 -7.72
N GLU A 63 0.57 1.18 -6.78
CA GLU A 63 1.44 0.02 -6.96
C GLU A 63 0.66 -1.27 -7.25
N ALA A 64 -0.55 -1.41 -6.68
CA ALA A 64 -1.45 -2.53 -6.97
C ALA A 64 -2.01 -2.46 -8.40
N PHE A 65 -2.51 -1.29 -8.81
CA PHE A 65 -3.09 -1.08 -10.14
C PHE A 65 -2.03 -1.14 -11.26
N GLU A 66 -0.79 -0.75 -10.99
CA GLU A 66 0.35 -0.91 -11.90
C GLU A 66 0.85 -2.36 -11.99
N GLY A 67 0.42 -3.24 -11.08
CA GLY A 67 0.72 -4.67 -11.09
C GLY A 67 2.07 -5.05 -10.47
N ASN A 68 2.56 -4.26 -9.50
CA ASN A 68 3.86 -4.48 -8.85
C ASN A 68 3.80 -5.58 -7.77
N ARG A 69 3.41 -6.80 -8.17
CA ARG A 69 3.15 -7.96 -7.29
C ARG A 69 4.20 -8.22 -6.21
N ALA A 70 5.49 -8.07 -6.54
CA ALA A 70 6.59 -8.34 -5.61
C ALA A 70 6.50 -7.50 -4.32
N LEU A 71 5.96 -6.28 -4.38
CA LEU A 71 5.79 -5.43 -3.18
C LEU A 71 4.72 -5.96 -2.22
N PHE A 72 3.84 -6.83 -2.70
CA PHE A 72 2.71 -7.35 -1.94
C PHE A 72 2.96 -8.71 -1.32
N GLU A 73 4.15 -9.29 -1.47
CA GLU A 73 4.51 -10.58 -0.86
C GLU A 73 4.22 -10.59 0.65
N GLY A 74 3.47 -11.59 1.12
CA GLY A 74 3.05 -11.74 2.51
C GLY A 74 1.94 -10.78 2.96
N LEU A 75 1.36 -9.98 2.06
CA LEU A 75 0.20 -9.14 2.33
C LEU A 75 -1.07 -9.78 1.76
N HIS A 76 -2.24 -9.36 2.25
CA HIS A 76 -3.52 -9.86 1.79
C HIS A 76 -3.70 -9.75 0.26
N LEU A 77 -3.26 -8.65 -0.36
CA LEU A 77 -3.42 -8.46 -1.80
C LEU A 77 -2.72 -9.52 -2.66
N GLU A 78 -1.65 -10.14 -2.17
CA GLU A 78 -0.86 -11.11 -2.95
C GLU A 78 -1.73 -12.18 -3.59
N GLN A 79 -2.72 -12.68 -2.84
CA GLN A 79 -3.62 -13.75 -3.25
C GLN A 79 -5.01 -13.27 -3.69
N HIS A 80 -5.31 -11.99 -3.51
CA HIS A 80 -6.64 -11.41 -3.69
C HIS A 80 -6.67 -10.30 -4.75
N TRP A 81 -5.74 -10.36 -5.70
CA TRP A 81 -5.62 -9.41 -6.81
C TRP A 81 -5.25 -10.10 -8.11
N ASP A 82 -5.76 -9.57 -9.21
CA ASP A 82 -5.48 -10.07 -10.55
C ASP A 82 -4.22 -9.38 -11.09
N TRP A 83 -3.08 -10.03 -10.89
CA TRP A 83 -1.76 -9.49 -11.27
C TRP A 83 -1.47 -9.50 -12.77
N ASP A 84 -2.29 -10.19 -13.56
CA ASP A 84 -2.20 -10.16 -15.03
C ASP A 84 -2.81 -8.87 -15.59
N LYS A 85 -3.65 -8.19 -14.79
CA LYS A 85 -4.22 -6.88 -15.13
C LYS A 85 -3.31 -5.75 -14.65
N ARG A 86 -2.96 -4.87 -15.58
CA ARG A 86 -2.21 -3.64 -15.32
C ARG A 86 -2.96 -2.45 -15.88
N PHE A 87 -2.99 -1.38 -15.11
CA PHE A 87 -3.69 -0.15 -15.46
C PHE A 87 -2.73 1.04 -15.40
N PRO A 88 -2.83 2.00 -16.34
CA PRO A 88 -2.14 3.26 -16.19
C PRO A 88 -2.71 4.02 -14.98
N VAL A 89 -1.85 4.46 -14.07
CA VAL A 89 -2.25 5.24 -12.90
C VAL A 89 -1.88 6.71 -13.11
N MET A 90 -2.86 7.60 -12.98
CA MET A 90 -2.67 9.04 -13.08
C MET A 90 -2.79 9.69 -11.70
N ARG A 91 -1.75 10.44 -11.29
CA ARG A 91 -1.77 11.28 -10.09
C ARG A 91 -1.89 12.74 -10.48
N ILE A 92 -2.96 13.39 -10.07
CA ILE A 92 -3.21 14.82 -10.32
C ILE A 92 -3.19 15.53 -8.96
N SER A 93 -2.38 16.58 -8.85
CA SER A 93 -2.26 17.44 -7.66
C SER A 93 -2.23 18.88 -8.11
N PHE A 94 -2.86 19.78 -7.35
CA PHE A 94 -3.03 21.19 -7.71
C PHE A 94 -2.23 22.16 -6.82
N GLY A 95 -1.37 21.63 -5.93
CA GLY A 95 -0.62 22.43 -4.96
C GLY A 95 -1.40 22.70 -3.67
#